data_AF-A0A8T4TST8-F1
#
_entry.id   AF-A0A8T4TST8-F1
#
_cell.length_a   1.000
_cell.length_b   1.000
_cell.length_c   1.000
_cell.angle_alpha   90.00
_cell.angle_beta   90.00
_cell.angle_gamma   90.00
#
_symmetry.space_group_name_H-M   'P 1'
#
loop_
_entity.id
_entity.type
_entity.pdbx_description
1 polymer ?
#
loop_
_entity_poly.entity_id
_entity_poly.type
_entity_poly.pdbx_seq_one_letter_code
_entity_poly.pdbx_strand_id
1 'polypeptide(L)'
;MSKLNYKSTEEIKVPAKLIDQVIGQGNAKNIISKAAEQRRNVLLIGQPGTGKSLLGQALAELLPDEKLMDVLAYGNPSDENVPKIQTVSKGSGQSIVNKAKIQAMSSFKNQNIIFFILIILAMITPWWVRKQYGDILAAASLISSMIFLAAVVIFMNLNKRMRMSSSESGIPKLLIDNSATKKAPFLDATGAHSGALFGDVLHDPLQSFSARTKIKKGNGKLVNMATEVNKLLKKHEKELIKKKGYEATYLDKGELYLLAEKNGNVHPVEVLSINRYKSNKPYLVKITTESGKTLTVTPKHKIAVKKSGKIVYKEAAKLTKSDKVVVK
;
A
#
# COMPACT_ATOMS: atom_id res chain seq x y z
N MET A 1 57.90 -12.38 4.42
CA MET A 1 56.65 -13.10 4.10
C MET A 1 57.02 -14.49 3.61
N SER A 2 56.50 -15.54 4.24
CA SER A 2 56.68 -16.91 3.76
C SER A 2 55.99 -17.06 2.40
N LYS A 3 56.72 -17.50 1.37
CA LYS A 3 56.11 -17.87 0.09
C LYS A 3 55.20 -19.08 0.34
N LEU A 4 53.92 -18.93 0.07
CA LEU A 4 52.99 -20.05 0.03
C LEU A 4 53.34 -20.93 -1.16
N ASN A 5 53.46 -22.24 -0.95
CA ASN A 5 53.80 -23.20 -1.99
C ASN A 5 52.50 -23.86 -2.47
N TYR A 6 52.03 -23.48 -3.66
CA TYR A 6 50.78 -23.95 -4.26
C TYR A 6 50.94 -24.03 -5.78
N LYS A 7 50.19 -24.93 -6.43
CA LYS A 7 50.20 -25.04 -7.91
C LYS A 7 49.09 -24.22 -8.55
N SER A 8 47.93 -24.10 -7.88
CA SER A 8 46.75 -23.37 -8.34
C SER A 8 46.10 -22.61 -7.19
N THR A 9 45.36 -21.54 -7.51
CA THR A 9 44.59 -20.77 -6.52
C THR A 9 43.43 -21.57 -5.90
N GLU A 10 43.03 -22.68 -6.51
CA GLU A 10 42.06 -23.62 -5.94
C GLU A 10 42.53 -24.26 -4.62
N GLU A 11 43.85 -24.36 -4.43
CA GLU A 11 44.46 -24.91 -3.22
C GLU A 11 44.46 -23.90 -2.05
N ILE A 12 44.17 -22.62 -2.33
CA ILE A 12 44.19 -21.54 -1.35
C ILE A 12 42.84 -21.44 -0.64
N LYS A 13 42.82 -21.68 0.67
CA LYS A 13 41.62 -21.55 1.49
C LYS A 13 41.21 -20.08 1.63
N VAL A 14 39.99 -19.75 1.23
CA VAL A 14 39.39 -18.42 1.44
C VAL A 14 38.71 -18.38 2.82
N PRO A 15 38.97 -17.35 3.65
CA PRO A 15 38.30 -17.21 4.94
C PRO A 15 36.77 -17.13 4.81
N ALA A 16 36.04 -17.75 5.74
CA ALA A 16 34.58 -17.75 5.71
C ALA A 16 33.95 -16.40 6.06
N LYS A 17 34.58 -15.62 6.97
CA LYS A 17 34.10 -14.30 7.38
C LYS A 17 34.62 -13.22 6.44
N LEU A 18 33.77 -12.26 6.10
CA LEU A 18 34.15 -11.16 5.19
C LEU A 18 35.24 -10.26 5.77
N ILE A 19 35.26 -10.07 7.09
CA ILE A 19 36.29 -9.24 7.75
C ILE A 19 37.71 -9.78 7.54
N ASP A 20 37.86 -11.10 7.47
CA ASP A 20 39.15 -11.77 7.29
C ASP A 20 39.61 -11.78 5.83
N GLN A 21 38.68 -11.55 4.89
CA GLN A 21 38.98 -11.36 3.47
C GLN A 21 39.51 -9.95 3.16
N VAL A 22 39.44 -9.01 4.10
CA VAL A 22 39.98 -7.66 3.92
C VAL A 22 41.51 -7.67 4.06
N ILE A 23 42.18 -7.37 2.95
CA ILE A 23 43.64 -7.39 2.82
C ILE A 23 44.23 -6.00 3.10
N GLY A 24 45.34 -5.96 3.86
CA GLY A 24 46.17 -4.75 4.01
C GLY A 24 45.59 -3.61 4.85
N GLN A 25 44.39 -3.77 5.44
CA GLN A 25 43.72 -2.71 6.21
C GLN A 25 43.51 -3.09 7.69
N GLY A 26 44.59 -3.41 8.41
CA GLY A 26 44.53 -3.86 9.82
C GLY A 26 43.78 -2.89 10.75
N ASN A 27 44.06 -1.59 10.65
CA ASN A 27 43.40 -0.56 11.47
C ASN A 27 41.89 -0.48 11.17
N ALA A 28 41.49 -0.51 9.90
CA ALA A 28 40.08 -0.47 9.52
C ALA A 28 39.33 -1.70 10.05
N LYS A 29 39.93 -2.90 9.96
CA LYS A 29 39.35 -4.12 10.53
C LYS A 29 39.09 -3.99 12.03
N ASN A 30 40.07 -3.50 12.79
CA ASN A 30 39.93 -3.32 14.23
C ASN A 30 38.81 -2.31 14.58
N ILE A 31 38.72 -1.20 13.83
CA ILE A 31 37.65 -0.20 14.00
C ILE A 31 36.28 -0.81 13.70
N ILE A 32 36.14 -1.57 12.60
CA ILE A 32 34.88 -2.23 12.23
C ILE A 32 34.45 -3.24 13.30
N SER A 33 35.37 -4.07 13.81
CA SER A 33 35.05 -5.02 14.89
C SER A 33 34.55 -4.29 16.15
N LYS A 34 35.26 -3.26 16.59
CA LYS A 34 34.84 -2.43 17.74
C LYS A 34 33.50 -1.73 17.49
N ALA A 35 33.28 -1.25 16.27
CA ALA A 35 32.03 -0.59 15.89
C ALA A 35 30.83 -1.55 15.89
N ALA A 36 31.02 -2.81 15.46
CA ALA A 36 30.01 -3.85 15.53
C ALA A 36 29.60 -4.16 16.98
N GLU A 37 30.60 -4.36 17.85
CA GLU A 37 30.38 -4.65 19.27
C GLU A 37 29.69 -3.48 20.00
N GLN A 38 30.11 -2.25 19.72
CA GLN A 38 29.64 -1.05 20.41
C GLN A 38 28.48 -0.32 19.71
N ARG A 39 28.01 -0.80 18.56
CA ARG A 39 26.97 -0.16 17.73
C ARG A 39 27.29 1.29 17.37
N ARG A 40 28.52 1.55 16.95
CA ARG A 40 28.95 2.89 16.54
C ARG A 40 28.85 3.06 15.04
N ASN A 41 28.44 4.26 14.63
CA ASN A 41 28.49 4.67 13.22
C ASN A 41 29.95 4.80 12.77
N VAL A 42 30.23 4.42 11.53
CA VAL A 42 31.57 4.48 10.95
C VAL A 42 31.55 5.31 9.67
N LEU A 43 32.49 6.24 9.55
CA LEU A 43 32.75 6.97 8.32
C LEU A 43 34.04 6.44 7.70
N LEU A 44 33.93 5.77 6.55
CA LEU A 44 35.07 5.22 5.81
C LEU A 44 35.50 6.20 4.72
N ILE A 45 36.71 6.75 4.85
CA ILE A 45 37.30 7.68 3.87
C ILE A 45 38.41 6.96 3.10
N GLY A 46 38.37 7.02 1.78
CA GLY A 46 39.39 6.43 0.92
C GLY A 46 39.04 6.53 -0.56
N GLN A 47 40.01 6.26 -1.43
CA GLN A 47 39.83 6.25 -2.89
C GLN A 47 38.75 5.24 -3.34
N PRO A 48 38.09 5.44 -4.49
CA PRO A 48 37.18 4.44 -5.04
C PRO A 48 37.91 3.11 -5.26
N GLY A 49 37.21 1.98 -5.08
CA GLY A 49 37.79 0.64 -5.24
C GLY A 49 38.61 0.11 -4.06
N THR A 50 38.75 0.84 -2.95
CA THR A 50 39.54 0.40 -1.78
C THR A 50 38.81 -0.54 -0.81
N GLY A 51 37.67 -1.12 -1.19
CA GLY A 51 36.95 -2.09 -0.33
C GLY A 51 36.05 -1.50 0.77
N LYS A 52 35.63 -0.23 0.67
CA LYS A 52 34.71 0.40 1.64
C LYS A 52 33.40 -0.36 1.82
N SER A 53 32.76 -0.78 0.73
CA SER A 53 31.52 -1.57 0.79
C SER A 53 31.74 -2.95 1.39
N LEU A 54 32.89 -3.58 1.14
CA LEU A 54 33.26 -4.87 1.75
C LEU A 54 33.40 -4.75 3.27
N LEU A 55 34.01 -3.67 3.77
CA LEU A 55 34.06 -3.37 5.20
C LEU A 55 32.67 -3.15 5.81
N GLY A 56 31.75 -2.49 5.07
CA GLY A 56 30.36 -2.33 5.49
C GLY A 56 29.59 -3.66 5.56
N GLN A 57 29.80 -4.57 4.62
CA GLN A 57 29.23 -5.92 4.66
C GLN A 57 29.81 -6.73 5.82
N ALA A 58 31.13 -6.62 6.06
CA ALA A 58 31.79 -7.26 7.18
C ALA A 58 31.26 -6.73 8.54
N LEU A 59 30.98 -5.43 8.63
CA LEU A 59 30.31 -4.84 9.81
C LEU A 59 28.95 -5.49 10.04
N ALA A 60 28.10 -5.59 9.00
CA ALA A 60 26.78 -6.19 9.11
C ALA A 60 26.83 -7.68 9.50
N GLU A 61 27.84 -8.42 9.02
CA GLU A 61 28.07 -9.81 9.42
C GLU A 61 28.52 -9.95 10.89
N LEU A 62 29.27 -8.99 11.41
CA LEU A 62 29.79 -9.00 12.79
C LEU A 62 28.77 -8.49 13.81
N LEU A 63 27.70 -7.82 13.37
CA LEU A 63 26.64 -7.42 14.27
C LEU A 63 26.07 -8.65 14.98
N PRO A 64 25.82 -8.58 16.29
CA PRO A 64 25.27 -9.71 17.04
C PRO A 64 23.91 -10.11 16.45
N ASP A 65 23.63 -11.43 16.50
CA ASP A 65 22.34 -12.01 16.11
C ASP A 65 21.24 -11.57 17.10
N GLU A 66 20.85 -10.30 17.03
CA GLU A 66 19.71 -9.81 17.78
C GLU A 66 18.40 -10.23 17.12
N LYS A 67 17.33 -10.17 17.92
CA LYS A 67 15.97 -10.46 17.48
C LYS A 67 15.58 -9.44 16.42
N LEU A 68 15.83 -9.79 15.16
CA LEU A 68 15.29 -9.07 14.02
C LEU A 68 13.77 -8.97 14.22
N MET A 69 13.24 -7.82 13.87
CA MET A 69 11.83 -7.52 14.01
C MET A 69 11.22 -7.36 12.62
N ASP A 70 9.99 -7.82 12.45
CA ASP A 70 9.18 -7.46 11.29
C ASP A 70 8.44 -6.16 11.61
N VAL A 71 8.18 -5.34 10.59
CA VAL A 71 7.47 -4.06 10.73
C VAL A 71 6.16 -4.10 9.98
N LEU A 72 5.06 -3.84 10.68
CA LEU A 72 3.70 -3.82 10.14
C LEU A 72 3.12 -2.41 10.21
N ALA A 73 2.35 -2.03 9.19
CA ALA A 73 1.54 -0.82 9.16
C ALA A 73 0.06 -1.17 9.16
N TYR A 74 -0.67 -0.64 10.14
CA TYR A 74 -2.11 -0.79 10.30
C TYR A 74 -2.83 0.49 9.88
N GLY A 75 -4.03 0.32 9.32
CA GLY A 75 -4.97 1.43 9.18
C GLY A 75 -5.29 2.03 10.54
N ASN A 76 -5.41 3.35 10.60
CA ASN A 76 -5.78 4.05 11.83
C ASN A 76 -7.22 4.59 11.71
N PRO A 77 -8.19 4.01 12.44
CA PRO A 77 -9.59 4.46 12.36
C PRO A 77 -9.83 5.89 12.86
N SER A 78 -8.92 6.44 13.68
CA SER A 78 -9.07 7.79 14.24
C SER A 78 -8.53 8.90 13.31
N ASP A 79 -7.47 8.59 12.55
CA ASP A 79 -6.85 9.49 11.59
C ASP A 79 -6.19 8.68 10.47
N GLU A 80 -6.81 8.66 9.30
CA GLU A 80 -6.37 7.90 8.14
C GLU A 80 -4.96 8.30 7.65
N ASN A 81 -4.58 9.58 7.82
CA ASN A 81 -3.28 10.09 7.35
C ASN A 81 -2.13 9.70 8.28
N VAL A 82 -2.42 9.10 9.43
CA VAL A 82 -1.43 8.68 10.43
C VAL A 82 -1.56 7.18 10.67
N PRO A 83 -0.97 6.32 9.80
CA PRO A 83 -1.02 4.87 9.98
C PRO A 83 -0.28 4.44 11.26
N LYS A 84 -0.78 3.38 11.92
CA LYS A 84 -0.16 2.84 13.14
C LYS A 84 0.93 1.84 12.77
N ILE A 85 2.15 2.06 13.26
CA ILE A 85 3.29 1.18 13.03
C ILE A 85 3.48 0.27 14.24
N GLN A 86 3.64 -1.03 13.99
CA GLN A 86 3.91 -2.03 15.02
C GLN A 86 5.10 -2.91 14.62
N THR A 87 5.99 -3.15 15.58
CA THR A 87 7.09 -4.11 15.45
C THR A 87 6.71 -5.43 16.11
N VAL A 88 7.03 -6.54 15.45
CA VAL A 88 6.80 -7.89 15.97
C VAL A 88 8.06 -8.73 15.79
N SER A 89 8.17 -9.83 16.52
CA SER A 89 9.30 -10.75 16.34
C SER A 89 9.36 -11.29 14.91
N LYS A 90 10.59 -11.48 14.41
CA LYS A 90 10.88 -12.13 13.12
C LYS A 90 9.94 -13.30 12.81
N GLY A 91 9.38 -13.28 11.60
CA GLY A 91 8.52 -14.33 11.06
C GLY A 91 7.04 -14.23 11.49
N SER A 92 6.73 -13.44 12.53
CA SER A 92 5.34 -13.24 12.96
C SER A 92 4.59 -12.28 12.04
N GLY A 93 5.28 -11.42 11.29
CA GLY A 93 4.64 -10.47 10.37
C GLY A 93 3.79 -11.17 9.30
N GLN A 94 4.34 -12.21 8.66
CA GLN A 94 3.62 -12.97 7.64
C GLN A 94 2.40 -13.72 8.20
N SER A 95 2.53 -14.34 9.38
CA SER A 95 1.43 -15.09 9.99
C SER A 95 0.27 -14.16 10.39
N ILE A 96 0.58 -12.96 10.88
CA ILE A 96 -0.41 -11.93 11.22
C ILE A 96 -1.17 -11.47 9.96
N VAL A 97 -0.44 -11.14 8.89
CA VAL A 97 -1.06 -10.71 7.63
C VAL A 97 -1.92 -11.81 7.03
N ASN A 98 -1.44 -13.06 7.03
CA ASN A 98 -2.19 -14.21 6.51
C ASN A 98 -3.42 -14.51 7.36
N LYS A 99 -3.32 -14.45 8.69
CA LYS A 99 -4.46 -14.60 9.60
C LYS A 99 -5.50 -13.51 9.36
N ALA A 100 -5.08 -12.25 9.20
CA ALA A 100 -5.98 -11.14 8.90
C ALA A 100 -6.68 -11.32 7.53
N LYS A 101 -5.95 -11.76 6.50
CA LYS A 101 -6.53 -12.10 5.18
C LYS A 101 -7.55 -13.23 5.27
N ILE A 102 -7.23 -14.31 5.99
CA ILE A 102 -8.14 -15.44 6.20
C ILE A 102 -9.37 -14.99 6.98
N GLN A 103 -9.22 -14.17 8.02
CA GLN A 103 -10.35 -13.65 8.79
C GLN A 103 -11.28 -12.78 7.94
N ALA A 104 -10.72 -11.93 7.07
CA ALA A 104 -11.48 -11.15 6.09
C ALA A 104 -12.24 -12.05 5.11
N MET A 105 -11.68 -13.20 4.71
CA MET A 105 -12.33 -14.18 3.83
C MET A 105 -13.31 -15.11 4.57
N SER A 106 -13.05 -15.48 5.83
CA SER A 106 -13.85 -16.47 6.57
C SER A 106 -15.23 -15.93 6.96
N SER A 107 -15.34 -14.60 7.07
CA SER A 107 -16.62 -13.91 7.31
C SER A 107 -17.69 -14.24 6.26
N PHE A 108 -17.32 -14.79 5.10
CA PHE A 108 -18.24 -15.22 4.05
C PHE A 108 -18.72 -16.68 4.18
N LYS A 109 -18.06 -17.56 4.95
CA LYS A 109 -18.36 -19.00 4.95
C LYS A 109 -19.60 -19.35 5.76
N ASN A 110 -19.73 -18.81 6.98
CA ASN A 110 -20.87 -19.13 7.85
C ASN A 110 -22.18 -18.52 7.35
N GLN A 111 -22.12 -17.37 6.70
CA GLN A 111 -23.30 -16.72 6.13
C GLN A 111 -23.86 -17.51 4.92
N ASN A 112 -22.98 -18.06 4.06
CA ASN A 112 -23.41 -18.86 2.92
C ASN A 112 -24.09 -20.18 3.35
N ILE A 113 -23.67 -20.79 4.46
CA ILE A 113 -24.29 -22.01 4.99
C ILE A 113 -25.71 -21.73 5.47
N ILE A 114 -25.95 -20.64 6.21
CA ILE A 114 -27.29 -20.24 6.67
C ILE A 114 -28.23 -20.01 5.48
N PHE A 115 -27.76 -19.31 4.44
CA PHE A 115 -28.57 -19.10 3.24
C PHE A 115 -28.84 -20.40 2.47
N PHE A 116 -27.90 -21.34 2.45
CA PHE A 116 -28.11 -22.65 1.83
C PHE A 116 -29.20 -23.45 2.55
N ILE A 117 -29.21 -23.41 3.89
CA ILE A 117 -30.26 -24.03 4.71
C ILE A 117 -31.62 -23.39 4.42
N LEU A 118 -31.70 -22.05 4.32
CA LEU A 118 -32.94 -21.35 3.99
C LEU A 118 -33.47 -21.70 2.59
N ILE A 119 -32.59 -21.88 1.61
CA ILE A 119 -32.96 -22.31 0.25
C ILE A 119 -33.51 -23.74 0.27
N ILE A 120 -32.82 -24.66 0.95
CA ILE A 120 -33.28 -26.05 1.10
C ILE A 120 -34.64 -26.09 1.80
N LEU A 121 -34.81 -25.32 2.88
CA LEU A 121 -36.07 -25.22 3.60
C LEU A 121 -37.19 -24.73 2.66
N ALA A 122 -36.96 -23.64 1.93
CA ALA A 122 -37.91 -23.06 0.98
C ALA A 122 -38.33 -24.05 -0.12
N MET A 123 -37.43 -24.95 -0.55
CA MET A 123 -37.73 -26.01 -1.52
C MET A 123 -38.54 -27.17 -0.93
N ILE A 124 -38.32 -27.51 0.34
CA ILE A 124 -39.00 -28.65 1.02
C ILE A 124 -40.39 -28.25 1.54
N THR A 125 -40.58 -27.01 2.03
CA THR A 125 -41.84 -26.54 2.63
C THR A 125 -43.08 -26.83 1.78
N PRO A 126 -43.10 -26.56 0.46
CA PRO A 126 -44.30 -26.77 -0.34
C PRO A 126 -44.69 -28.24 -0.51
N TRP A 127 -43.71 -29.14 -0.55
CA TRP A 127 -43.95 -30.59 -0.62
C TRP A 127 -44.55 -31.13 0.69
N TRP A 128 -44.09 -30.60 1.83
CA TRP A 128 -44.66 -30.93 3.13
C TRP A 128 -46.10 -30.38 3.29
N VAL A 129 -46.34 -29.12 2.89
CA VAL A 129 -47.68 -28.50 2.91
C VAL A 129 -48.66 -29.27 2.01
N ARG A 130 -48.21 -29.71 0.83
CA ARG A 130 -49.03 -30.54 -0.08
C ARG A 130 -49.54 -31.80 0.58
N LYS A 131 -48.69 -32.51 1.32
CA LYS A 131 -49.05 -33.77 1.99
C LYS A 131 -50.12 -33.57 3.08
N GLN A 132 -50.11 -32.42 3.77
CA GLN A 132 -50.96 -32.19 4.94
C GLN A 132 -52.25 -31.40 4.65
N TYR A 133 -52.20 -30.46 3.69
CA TYR A 133 -53.27 -29.47 3.48
C TYR A 133 -53.82 -29.43 2.04
N GLY A 134 -53.31 -30.26 1.13
CA GLY A 134 -53.81 -30.39 -0.25
C GLY A 134 -53.16 -29.44 -1.26
N ASP A 135 -53.52 -29.61 -2.54
CA ASP A 135 -52.82 -29.02 -3.68
C ASP A 135 -52.98 -27.49 -3.79
N ILE A 136 -54.11 -26.93 -3.35
CA ILE A 136 -54.38 -25.48 -3.41
C ILE A 136 -53.43 -24.71 -2.48
N LEU A 137 -53.28 -25.18 -1.24
CA LEU A 137 -52.38 -24.53 -0.27
C LEU A 137 -50.91 -24.76 -0.64
N ALA A 138 -50.60 -25.89 -1.28
CA ALA A 138 -49.26 -26.16 -1.83
C ALA A 138 -48.87 -25.16 -2.93
N ALA A 139 -49.78 -24.86 -3.87
CA ALA A 139 -49.53 -23.90 -4.94
C ALA A 139 -49.28 -22.48 -4.39
N ALA A 140 -50.07 -22.04 -3.39
CA ALA A 140 -49.85 -20.77 -2.72
C ALA A 140 -48.49 -20.72 -1.98
N SER A 141 -48.12 -21.81 -1.31
CA SER A 141 -46.83 -21.92 -0.62
C SER A 141 -45.62 -21.91 -1.58
N LEU A 142 -45.74 -22.49 -2.78
CA LEU A 142 -44.73 -22.42 -3.83
C LEU A 142 -44.49 -20.99 -4.32
N ILE A 143 -45.55 -20.21 -4.53
CA ILE A 143 -45.43 -18.81 -4.96
C ILE A 143 -44.73 -18.00 -3.87
N SER A 144 -45.11 -18.22 -2.60
CA SER A 144 -44.48 -17.54 -1.48
C SER A 144 -42.99 -17.90 -1.30
N SER A 145 -42.63 -19.18 -1.51
CA SER A 145 -41.23 -19.62 -1.41
C SER A 145 -40.37 -19.09 -2.55
N MET A 146 -40.92 -18.93 -3.75
CA MET A 146 -40.21 -18.31 -4.89
C MET A 146 -39.95 -16.82 -4.68
N ILE A 147 -40.92 -16.08 -4.15
CA ILE A 147 -40.75 -14.65 -3.82
C ILE A 147 -39.71 -14.49 -2.71
N PHE A 148 -39.77 -15.33 -1.68
CA PHE A 148 -38.78 -15.35 -0.60
C PHE A 148 -37.36 -15.65 -1.12
N LEU A 149 -37.22 -16.65 -2.00
CA LEU A 149 -35.93 -17.03 -2.57
C LEU A 149 -35.35 -15.91 -3.45
N ALA A 150 -36.19 -15.23 -4.26
CA ALA A 150 -35.78 -14.06 -5.02
C ALA A 150 -35.30 -12.92 -4.11
N ALA A 151 -36.01 -12.64 -3.02
CA ALA A 151 -35.63 -11.61 -2.05
C ALA A 151 -34.29 -11.94 -1.36
N VAL A 152 -34.08 -13.21 -0.96
CA VAL A 152 -32.81 -13.67 -0.36
C VAL A 152 -31.65 -13.51 -1.33
N VAL A 153 -31.81 -13.88 -2.61
CA VAL A 153 -30.75 -13.76 -3.63
C VAL A 153 -30.38 -12.30 -3.90
N ILE A 154 -31.37 -11.41 -4.00
CA ILE A 154 -31.14 -9.96 -4.13
C ILE A 154 -30.41 -9.43 -2.91
N PHE A 155 -30.88 -9.76 -1.70
CA PHE A 155 -30.24 -9.37 -0.45
C PHE A 155 -28.79 -9.86 -0.35
N MET A 156 -28.50 -11.11 -0.74
CA MET A 156 -27.14 -11.66 -0.79
C MET A 156 -26.22 -10.84 -1.71
N ASN A 157 -26.72 -10.45 -2.89
CA ASN A 157 -25.94 -9.72 -3.88
C ASN A 157 -25.64 -8.27 -3.42
N LEU A 158 -26.63 -7.59 -2.83
CA LEU A 158 -26.42 -6.26 -2.24
C LEU A 158 -25.48 -6.29 -1.03
N ASN A 159 -25.66 -7.26 -0.13
CA ASN A 159 -24.87 -7.36 1.10
C ASN A 159 -23.39 -7.71 0.80
N LYS A 160 -23.13 -8.53 -0.24
CA LYS A 160 -21.77 -8.81 -0.74
C LYS A 160 -21.07 -7.56 -1.27
N ARG A 161 -21.80 -6.67 -1.98
CA ARG A 161 -21.24 -5.40 -2.48
C ARG A 161 -20.93 -4.41 -1.37
N MET A 162 -21.82 -4.28 -0.38
CA MET A 162 -21.61 -3.34 0.74
C MET A 162 -20.46 -3.78 1.66
N ARG A 163 -20.30 -5.08 1.93
CA ARG A 163 -19.29 -5.58 2.88
C ARG A 163 -17.88 -5.72 2.31
N MET A 164 -17.70 -5.87 1.00
CA MET A 164 -16.36 -5.89 0.39
C MET A 164 -15.65 -4.53 0.40
N SER A 165 -16.39 -3.42 0.53
CA SER A 165 -15.79 -2.09 0.61
C SER A 165 -15.17 -1.79 1.98
N SER A 166 -15.59 -2.50 3.03
CA SER A 166 -15.19 -2.23 4.42
C SER A 166 -14.09 -3.18 4.93
N SER A 167 -13.83 -4.29 4.24
CA SER A 167 -12.95 -5.36 4.72
C SER A 167 -11.45 -5.12 4.49
N GLU A 168 -11.06 -4.18 3.62
CA GLU A 168 -9.63 -3.90 3.34
C GLU A 168 -8.98 -3.00 4.40
N SER A 169 -9.76 -2.25 5.19
CA SER A 169 -9.24 -1.30 6.19
C SER A 169 -8.55 -2.00 7.38
N GLY A 170 -8.81 -3.29 7.61
CA GLY A 170 -8.30 -4.04 8.77
C GLY A 170 -7.06 -4.91 8.51
N ILE A 171 -6.63 -5.06 7.25
CA ILE A 171 -5.49 -5.95 6.93
C ILE A 171 -4.19 -5.13 7.01
N PRO A 172 -3.27 -5.44 7.95
CA PRO A 172 -2.01 -4.73 8.03
C PRO A 172 -1.13 -5.00 6.81
N LYS A 173 -0.31 -4.01 6.45
CA LYS A 173 0.72 -4.13 5.42
C LYS A 173 2.05 -4.48 6.09
N LEU A 174 2.68 -5.56 5.64
CA LEU A 174 4.05 -5.90 6.02
C LEU A 174 5.03 -4.99 5.27
N LEU A 175 5.70 -4.10 6.00
CA LEU A 175 6.67 -3.14 5.45
C LEU A 175 8.07 -3.72 5.38
N ILE A 176 8.52 -4.37 6.46
CA ILE A 176 9.84 -5.01 6.55
C ILE A 176 9.62 -6.45 7.00
N ASP A 177 10.13 -7.40 6.23
CA ASP A 177 10.06 -8.83 6.48
C ASP A 177 11.46 -9.38 6.68
N ASN A 178 11.75 -9.84 7.89
CA ASN A 178 13.04 -10.44 8.26
C ASN A 178 12.94 -11.95 8.46
N SER A 179 11.86 -12.61 8.00
CA SER A 179 11.65 -14.05 8.20
C SER A 179 12.79 -14.91 7.64
N ALA A 180 13.33 -14.56 6.46
CA ALA A 180 14.40 -15.30 5.80
C ALA A 180 15.83 -14.89 6.21
N THR A 181 16.00 -13.73 6.87
CA THR A 181 17.33 -13.16 7.16
C THR A 181 17.95 -13.83 8.38
N LYS A 182 19.11 -14.47 8.22
CA LYS A 182 19.82 -15.13 9.34
C LYS A 182 20.69 -14.17 10.13
N LYS A 183 21.31 -13.20 9.45
CA LYS A 183 22.19 -12.16 10.00
C LYS A 183 21.56 -10.78 9.80
N ALA A 184 22.14 -9.75 10.43
CA ALA A 184 21.73 -8.37 10.20
C ALA A 184 21.83 -7.99 8.71
N PRO A 185 20.83 -7.28 8.16
CA PRO A 185 20.83 -6.93 6.74
C PRO A 185 21.89 -5.86 6.43
N PHE A 186 22.62 -6.04 5.33
CA PHE A 186 23.41 -4.98 4.71
C PHE A 186 22.58 -4.33 3.60
N LEU A 187 22.24 -3.06 3.76
CA LEU A 187 21.48 -2.28 2.77
C LEU A 187 22.38 -1.19 2.19
N ASP A 188 22.75 -1.32 0.92
CA ASP A 188 23.49 -0.29 0.21
C ASP A 188 22.53 0.77 -0.33
N ALA A 189 22.59 1.97 0.26
CA ALA A 189 21.78 3.13 -0.14
C ALA A 189 22.60 4.18 -0.92
N THR A 190 23.75 3.81 -1.47
CA THR A 190 24.59 4.72 -2.26
C THR A 190 23.82 5.25 -3.47
N GLY A 191 23.64 6.57 -3.55
CA GLY A 191 22.92 7.22 -4.65
C GLY A 191 21.40 7.06 -4.61
N ALA A 192 20.83 6.52 -3.52
CA ALA A 192 19.38 6.42 -3.36
C ALA A 192 18.72 7.80 -3.32
N HIS A 193 17.59 7.95 -4.03
CA HIS A 193 16.75 9.14 -3.91
C HIS A 193 16.02 9.19 -2.55
N SER A 194 15.54 10.36 -2.15
CA SER A 194 14.93 10.60 -0.83
C SER A 194 13.85 9.58 -0.46
N GLY A 195 12.89 9.30 -1.36
CA GLY A 195 11.82 8.32 -1.10
C GLY A 195 12.32 6.89 -0.93
N ALA A 196 13.43 6.51 -1.56
CA ALA A 196 14.02 5.18 -1.39
C ALA A 196 14.79 5.06 -0.06
N LEU A 197 15.41 6.16 0.40
CA LEU A 197 16.19 6.18 1.65
C LEU A 197 15.32 6.33 2.90
N PHE A 198 14.35 7.25 2.86
CA PHE A 198 13.53 7.61 4.03
C PHE A 198 12.13 6.99 4.01
N GLY A 199 11.76 6.31 2.94
CA GLY A 199 10.40 5.82 2.69
C GLY A 199 9.54 6.85 1.94
N ASP A 200 8.54 6.34 1.24
CA ASP A 200 7.62 7.15 0.43
C ASP A 200 6.19 6.59 0.53
N VAL A 201 5.21 7.47 0.40
CA VAL A 201 3.79 7.12 0.35
C VAL A 201 3.30 7.35 -1.07
N LEU A 202 2.90 6.27 -1.74
CA LEU A 202 2.38 6.35 -3.09
C LEU A 202 1.15 7.28 -3.13
N HIS A 203 1.16 8.21 -4.08
CA HIS A 203 0.03 9.09 -4.33
C HIS A 203 -1.23 8.28 -4.68
N ASP A 204 -2.31 8.49 -3.94
CA ASP A 204 -3.62 7.91 -4.27
C ASP A 204 -4.30 8.71 -5.39
N PRO A 205 -4.52 8.13 -6.58
CA PRO A 205 -5.21 8.81 -7.66
C PRO A 205 -6.65 9.21 -7.33
N LEU A 206 -7.31 8.57 -6.34
CA LEU A 206 -8.65 8.94 -5.88
C LEU A 206 -8.68 10.30 -5.17
N GLN A 207 -7.55 10.75 -4.65
CA GLN A 207 -7.37 12.10 -4.10
C GLN A 207 -6.92 13.12 -5.18
N SER A 208 -7.05 12.78 -6.47
CA SER A 208 -6.86 13.75 -7.55
C SER A 208 -8.08 14.64 -7.68
N PHE A 209 -7.91 15.93 -7.40
CA PHE A 209 -8.98 16.90 -7.51
C PHE A 209 -9.07 17.47 -8.93
N SER A 210 -10.30 17.65 -9.42
CA SER A 210 -10.56 18.32 -10.70
C SER A 210 -10.68 19.83 -10.49
N ALA A 211 -10.57 20.61 -11.57
CA ALA A 211 -10.81 22.05 -11.50
C ALA A 211 -12.21 22.42 -10.95
N ARG A 212 -13.17 21.49 -11.03
CA ARG A 212 -14.55 21.66 -10.55
C ARG A 212 -14.75 21.23 -9.11
N THR A 213 -13.74 20.65 -8.46
CA THR A 213 -13.83 20.24 -7.06
C THR A 213 -14.06 21.46 -6.18
N LYS A 214 -15.03 21.37 -5.28
CA LYS A 214 -15.30 22.40 -4.28
C LYS A 214 -14.56 22.05 -2.98
N ILE A 215 -13.95 23.05 -2.36
CA ILE A 215 -13.25 22.94 -1.07
C ILE A 215 -13.90 23.87 -0.05
N LYS A 216 -13.87 23.47 1.22
CA LYS A 216 -14.40 24.28 2.33
C LYS A 216 -13.22 24.95 3.03
N LYS A 217 -13.17 26.29 2.98
CA LYS A 217 -12.12 27.07 3.66
C LYS A 217 -12.32 27.01 5.18
N GLY A 218 -11.29 27.36 5.95
CA GLY A 218 -11.32 27.36 7.42
C GLY A 218 -12.45 28.18 8.04
N ASN A 219 -12.96 29.19 7.33
CA ASN A 219 -14.13 29.99 7.72
C ASN A 219 -15.49 29.34 7.35
N GLY A 220 -15.49 28.11 6.86
CA GLY A 220 -16.69 27.37 6.46
C GLY A 220 -17.19 27.69 5.04
N LYS A 221 -16.63 28.68 4.33
CA LYS A 221 -17.07 29.05 2.97
C LYS A 221 -16.66 28.00 1.95
N LEU A 222 -17.60 27.62 1.11
CA LEU A 222 -17.42 26.63 0.05
C LEU A 222 -17.01 27.34 -1.24
N VAL A 223 -15.83 27.01 -1.78
CA VAL A 223 -15.24 27.68 -2.97
C VAL A 223 -14.78 26.65 -3.99
N ASN A 224 -14.75 27.03 -5.28
CA ASN A 224 -14.15 26.20 -6.31
C ASN A 224 -12.62 26.18 -6.14
N MET A 225 -12.04 24.99 -6.09
CA MET A 225 -10.59 24.80 -5.90
C MET A 225 -9.79 25.55 -6.97
N ALA A 226 -10.18 25.45 -8.24
CA ALA A 226 -9.45 26.11 -9.33
C ALA A 226 -9.40 27.63 -9.15
N THR A 227 -10.47 28.26 -8.66
CA THR A 227 -10.50 29.71 -8.44
C THR A 227 -9.49 30.12 -7.37
N GLU A 228 -9.43 29.37 -6.26
CA GLU A 228 -8.52 29.67 -5.16
C GLU A 228 -7.06 29.37 -5.53
N VAL A 229 -6.80 28.21 -6.14
CA VAL A 229 -5.46 27.80 -6.58
C VAL A 229 -4.91 28.76 -7.63
N ASN A 230 -5.70 29.15 -8.63
CA ASN A 230 -5.25 30.10 -9.65
C ASN A 230 -4.96 31.49 -9.06
N LYS A 231 -5.76 31.93 -8.07
CA LYS A 231 -5.53 33.19 -7.37
C LYS A 231 -4.20 33.18 -6.62
N LEU A 232 -3.93 32.11 -5.86
CA LEU A 232 -2.70 31.97 -5.08
C LEU A 232 -1.45 31.76 -5.95
N LEU A 233 -1.55 30.97 -7.03
CA LEU A 233 -0.46 30.84 -8.01
C LEU A 233 -0.10 32.17 -8.68
N LYS A 234 -1.10 33.04 -8.92
CA LYS A 234 -0.85 34.39 -9.44
C LYS A 234 -0.22 35.30 -8.39
N LYS A 235 -0.59 35.15 -7.12
CA LYS A 235 0.02 35.89 -6.00
C LYS A 235 1.51 35.56 -5.88
N HIS A 236 1.86 34.28 -5.99
CA HIS A 236 3.21 33.76 -5.84
C HIS A 236 3.95 33.57 -7.18
N GLU A 237 3.64 34.38 -8.18
CA GLU A 237 4.15 34.20 -9.55
C GLU A 237 5.69 34.18 -9.65
N LYS A 238 6.36 34.90 -8.75
CA LYS A 238 7.83 34.99 -8.68
C LYS A 238 8.51 33.73 -8.11
N GLU A 239 7.79 32.92 -7.34
CA GLU A 239 8.31 31.73 -6.63
C GLU A 239 7.73 30.43 -7.18
N LEU A 240 7.25 30.44 -8.42
CA LEU A 240 6.64 29.27 -9.06
C LEU A 240 7.69 28.22 -9.46
N ILE A 241 7.47 27.00 -9.00
CA ILE A 241 8.15 25.81 -9.49
C ILE A 241 7.44 25.35 -10.76
N LYS A 242 8.06 25.54 -11.93
CA LYS A 242 7.50 25.15 -13.24
C LYS A 242 8.25 23.97 -13.85
N LYS A 243 7.53 22.89 -14.22
CA LYS A 243 8.12 21.71 -14.88
C LYS A 243 7.12 21.02 -15.81
N LYS A 244 7.34 21.06 -17.14
CA LYS A 244 6.56 20.28 -18.13
C LYS A 244 5.02 20.35 -17.95
N GLY A 245 4.46 21.55 -17.75
CA GLY A 245 3.02 21.77 -17.54
C GLY A 245 2.53 21.56 -16.09
N TYR A 246 3.44 21.27 -15.16
CA TYR A 246 3.26 21.36 -13.72
C TYR A 246 3.69 22.73 -13.21
N GLU A 247 2.89 23.32 -12.34
CA GLU A 247 3.18 24.54 -11.60
C GLU A 247 2.86 24.31 -10.13
N ALA A 248 3.76 24.71 -9.23
CA ALA A 248 3.51 24.64 -7.81
C ALA A 248 4.15 25.82 -7.08
N THR A 249 3.64 26.12 -5.89
CA THR A 249 4.22 27.08 -4.97
C THR A 249 3.95 26.63 -3.54
N TYR A 250 4.84 27.01 -2.63
CA TYR A 250 4.61 26.89 -1.20
C TYR A 250 3.79 28.10 -0.75
N LEU A 251 2.95 27.91 0.27
CA LEU A 251 2.17 29.00 0.84
C LEU A 251 2.88 29.52 2.09
N ASP A 252 2.77 30.81 2.31
CA ASP A 252 3.18 31.41 3.59
C ASP A 252 2.21 31.00 4.69
N LYS A 253 2.72 31.07 5.93
CA LYS A 253 1.94 30.72 7.10
C LYS A 253 0.66 31.57 7.18
N GLY A 254 -0.49 30.93 7.31
CA GLY A 254 -1.79 31.56 7.45
C GLY A 254 -2.53 31.96 6.16
N GLU A 255 -1.96 31.68 4.98
CA GLU A 255 -2.58 32.10 3.71
C GLU A 255 -3.83 31.32 3.32
N LEU A 256 -3.87 30.02 3.64
CA LEU A 256 -5.01 29.18 3.33
C LEU A 256 -5.19 28.11 4.42
N TYR A 257 -6.38 28.11 5.01
CA TYR A 257 -6.87 27.03 5.85
C TYR A 257 -8.01 26.33 5.15
N LEU A 258 -8.04 25.00 5.23
CA LEU A 258 -9.17 24.16 4.81
C LEU A 258 -9.75 23.45 6.01
N LEU A 259 -11.05 23.23 6.02
CA LEU A 259 -11.65 22.37 7.04
C LEU A 259 -11.37 20.92 6.68
N ALA A 260 -10.69 20.22 7.57
CA ALA A 260 -10.43 18.79 7.47
C ALA A 260 -10.85 18.10 8.77
N GLU A 261 -11.19 16.82 8.67
CA GLU A 261 -11.48 16.00 9.83
C GLU A 261 -10.17 15.52 10.46
N LYS A 262 -10.03 15.74 11.77
CA LYS A 262 -8.91 15.23 12.56
C LYS A 262 -9.46 14.71 13.88
N ASN A 263 -9.24 13.42 14.17
CA ASN A 263 -9.75 12.75 15.37
C ASN A 263 -11.29 12.83 15.53
N GLY A 264 -12.04 12.72 14.43
CA GLY A 264 -13.51 12.78 14.44
C GLY A 264 -14.11 14.18 14.61
N ASN A 265 -13.27 15.21 14.72
CA ASN A 265 -13.69 16.61 14.82
C ASN A 265 -13.22 17.40 13.60
N VAL A 266 -13.99 18.41 13.20
CA VAL A 266 -13.64 19.27 12.07
C VAL A 266 -12.72 20.40 12.55
N HIS A 267 -11.50 20.45 12.03
CA HIS A 267 -10.51 21.46 12.38
C HIS A 267 -10.04 22.23 11.13
N PRO A 268 -9.73 23.53 11.25
CA PRO A 268 -9.01 24.25 10.20
C PRO A 268 -7.56 23.74 10.14
N VAL A 269 -7.19 23.18 8.99
CA VAL A 269 -5.85 22.69 8.69
C VAL A 269 -5.19 23.64 7.69
N GLU A 270 -3.96 24.01 8.01
CA GLU A 270 -3.13 24.88 7.18
C GLU A 270 -2.69 24.16 5.90
N VAL A 271 -2.78 24.85 4.77
CA VAL A 271 -2.30 24.34 3.48
C VAL A 271 -0.86 24.82 3.27
N LEU A 272 0.07 23.87 3.14
CA LEU A 272 1.51 24.18 3.01
C LEU A 272 1.94 24.49 1.58
N SER A 273 1.24 23.93 0.59
CA SER A 273 1.56 24.11 -0.81
C SER A 273 0.34 23.88 -1.68
N ILE A 274 0.38 24.45 -2.88
CA ILE A 274 -0.61 24.22 -3.93
C ILE A 274 0.10 23.88 -5.23
N ASN A 275 -0.54 23.02 -6.00
CA ASN A 275 -0.01 22.56 -7.26
C ASN A 275 -1.12 22.46 -8.29
N ARG A 276 -0.75 22.76 -9.54
CA ARG A 276 -1.61 22.69 -10.71
C ARG A 276 -0.88 21.95 -11.81
N TYR A 277 -1.57 20.99 -12.41
CA TYR A 277 -1.10 20.32 -13.62
C TYR A 277 -2.02 20.65 -14.79
N LYS A 278 -1.48 21.24 -15.86
CA LYS A 278 -2.24 21.57 -17.05
C LYS A 278 -2.56 20.29 -17.83
N SER A 279 -3.83 19.89 -17.79
CA SER A 279 -4.34 18.75 -18.56
C SER A 279 -5.26 19.24 -19.68
N ASN A 280 -5.04 18.74 -20.89
CA ASN A 280 -5.95 18.94 -22.03
C ASN A 280 -7.29 18.19 -21.85
N LYS A 281 -7.40 17.37 -20.79
CA LYS A 281 -8.59 16.60 -20.42
C LYS A 281 -8.90 16.85 -18.94
N PRO A 282 -9.60 17.95 -18.57
CA PRO A 282 -9.81 18.39 -17.18
C PRO A 282 -11.04 17.71 -16.54
N TYR A 283 -11.23 16.41 -16.80
CA TYR A 283 -12.28 15.59 -16.20
C TYR A 283 -11.64 14.34 -15.58
N LEU A 284 -12.32 13.67 -14.66
CA LEU A 284 -11.88 12.40 -14.09
C LEU A 284 -12.60 11.23 -14.78
N VAL A 285 -11.92 10.11 -14.92
CA VAL A 285 -12.48 8.86 -15.43
C VAL A 285 -12.74 7.94 -14.23
N LYS A 286 -14.00 7.53 -14.04
CA LYS A 286 -14.37 6.52 -13.04
C LYS A 286 -14.37 5.14 -13.70
N ILE A 287 -13.50 4.27 -13.22
CA ILE A 287 -13.34 2.88 -13.66
C ILE A 287 -13.97 2.01 -12.60
N THR A 288 -14.77 1.03 -13.00
CA THR A 288 -15.36 0.07 -12.07
C THR A 288 -14.95 -1.33 -12.51
N THR A 289 -14.30 -2.09 -11.63
CA THR A 289 -13.91 -3.48 -11.90
C THR A 289 -15.10 -4.42 -11.78
N GLU A 290 -15.00 -5.62 -12.33
CA GLU A 290 -16.01 -6.68 -12.15
C GLU A 290 -16.21 -7.07 -10.67
N SER A 291 -15.16 -6.93 -9.86
CA SER A 291 -15.23 -7.09 -8.40
C SER A 291 -15.98 -5.96 -7.69
N GLY A 292 -16.46 -4.94 -8.41
CA GLY A 292 -17.18 -3.80 -7.86
C GLY A 292 -16.30 -2.70 -7.29
N LYS A 293 -14.96 -2.81 -7.39
CA LYS A 293 -14.04 -1.76 -6.95
C LYS A 293 -14.08 -0.59 -7.93
N THR A 294 -14.19 0.63 -7.40
CA THR A 294 -14.20 1.84 -8.22
C THR A 294 -12.89 2.61 -8.08
N LEU A 295 -12.29 2.99 -9.21
CA LEU A 295 -11.09 3.81 -9.30
C LEU A 295 -11.37 5.06 -10.12
N THR A 296 -11.27 6.23 -9.51
CA THR A 296 -11.39 7.54 -10.17
C THR A 296 -10.00 8.11 -10.42
N VAL A 297 -9.65 8.36 -11.68
CA VAL A 297 -8.29 8.75 -12.09
C VAL A 297 -8.32 9.86 -13.13
N THR A 298 -7.17 10.52 -13.32
CA THR A 298 -7.01 11.43 -14.47
C THR A 298 -6.95 10.64 -15.79
N PRO A 299 -7.44 11.21 -16.90
CA PRO A 299 -7.48 10.59 -18.23
C PRO A 299 -6.14 10.03 -18.74
N LYS A 300 -5.03 10.66 -18.34
CA LYS A 300 -3.66 10.27 -18.72
C LYS A 300 -3.03 9.27 -17.75
N HIS A 301 -3.63 9.00 -16.60
CA HIS A 301 -3.09 8.07 -15.62
C HIS A 301 -2.95 6.68 -16.25
N LYS A 302 -1.77 6.08 -16.11
CA LYS A 302 -1.46 4.78 -16.71
C LYS A 302 -1.90 3.66 -15.77
N ILE A 303 -2.80 2.81 -16.25
CA ILE A 303 -3.35 1.68 -15.52
C ILE A 303 -2.76 0.39 -16.06
N ALA A 304 -2.35 -0.48 -15.14
CA ALA A 304 -1.86 -1.81 -15.46
C ALA A 304 -3.00 -2.71 -15.94
N VAL A 305 -2.90 -3.20 -17.16
CA VAL A 305 -3.85 -4.12 -17.79
C VAL A 305 -3.12 -5.40 -18.17
N LYS A 306 -3.74 -6.56 -17.91
CA LYS A 306 -3.20 -7.86 -18.32
C LYS A 306 -3.65 -8.17 -19.75
N LYS A 307 -2.71 -8.21 -20.69
CA LYS A 307 -2.95 -8.58 -22.09
C LYS A 307 -2.01 -9.73 -22.49
N SER A 308 -2.58 -10.85 -22.91
CA SER A 308 -1.83 -12.06 -23.34
C SER A 308 -0.74 -12.50 -22.34
N GLY A 309 -1.07 -12.52 -21.05
CA GLY A 309 -0.16 -12.95 -19.98
C GLY A 309 0.85 -11.90 -19.50
N LYS A 310 1.01 -10.77 -20.21
CA LYS A 310 1.92 -9.67 -19.81
C LYS A 310 1.16 -8.47 -19.24
N ILE A 311 1.82 -7.71 -18.37
CA ILE A 311 1.30 -6.45 -17.82
C ILE A 311 1.67 -5.32 -18.78
N VAL A 312 0.68 -4.61 -19.29
CA VAL A 312 0.84 -3.46 -20.16
C VAL A 312 0.16 -2.25 -19.52
N TYR A 313 0.78 -1.09 -19.59
CA TYR A 313 0.23 0.15 -19.04
C TYR A 313 -0.55 0.93 -20.11
N LYS A 314 -1.84 1.15 -19.89
CA LYS A 314 -2.73 1.90 -20.78
C LYS A 314 -3.24 3.15 -20.09
N GLU A 315 -3.36 4.26 -20.81
CA GLU A 315 -4.00 5.47 -20.26
C GLU A 315 -5.46 5.19 -19.90
N ALA A 316 -5.92 5.75 -18.78
CA ALA A 316 -7.29 5.57 -18.28
C ALA A 316 -8.35 5.93 -19.32
N ALA A 317 -8.14 7.00 -20.11
CA ALA A 317 -9.06 7.41 -21.16
C ALA A 317 -9.12 6.47 -22.38
N LYS A 318 -8.16 5.55 -22.51
CA LYS A 318 -8.09 4.56 -23.60
C LYS A 318 -8.59 3.19 -23.16
N LEU A 319 -8.96 3.01 -21.89
CA LEU A 319 -9.48 1.73 -21.38
C LEU A 319 -10.81 1.39 -22.02
N THR A 320 -10.98 0.12 -22.37
CA THR A 320 -12.23 -0.45 -22.88
C THR A 320 -12.79 -1.46 -21.88
N LYS A 321 -14.08 -1.79 -21.97
CA LYS A 321 -14.72 -2.78 -21.08
C LYS A 321 -14.08 -4.18 -21.14
N SER A 322 -13.33 -4.47 -22.20
CA SER A 322 -12.58 -5.71 -22.40
C SER A 322 -11.20 -5.76 -21.71
N ASP A 323 -10.72 -4.64 -21.17
CA ASP A 323 -9.39 -4.56 -20.55
C ASP A 323 -9.43 -5.13 -19.12
N LYS A 324 -8.63 -6.17 -18.85
CA LYS A 324 -8.49 -6.77 -17.51
C LYS A 324 -7.49 -5.98 -16.66
N VAL A 325 -7.99 -5.09 -15.81
CA VAL A 325 -7.16 -4.31 -14.87
C VAL A 325 -6.51 -5.23 -13.85
N VAL A 326 -5.19 -5.08 -13.65
CA VAL A 326 -4.46 -5.81 -12.61
C VAL A 326 -4.64 -5.08 -11.29
N VAL A 327 -5.35 -5.71 -10.35
CA VAL A 327 -5.43 -5.26 -8.96
C VAL A 327 -4.45 -6.13 -8.18
N LYS A 328 -3.38 -5.53 -7.65
CA LYS A 328 -2.47 -6.21 -6.72
C LYS A 328 -2.94 -5.99 -5.30
#